data_AF-A0A2H5ZT83-F1
#
_entry.id   AF-A0A2H5ZT83-F1
#
_cell.length_a   1.000
_cell.length_b   1.000
_cell.length_c   1.000
_cell.angle_alpha   90.00
_cell.angle_beta   90.00
_cell.angle_gamma   90.00
#
_symmetry.space_group_name_H-M   'P 1'
#
loop_
_entity.id
_entity.type
_entity.pdbx_description
1 polymer ?
#
loop_
_entity_poly.entity_id
_entity_poly.type
_entity_poly.pdbx_seq_one_letter_code
_entity_poly.pdbx_strand_id
1 'polypeptide(L)'
;MVRRMLLALLVIGWVTAGVAAGPAPRVIRVSLTSFKFEPSLIQLRQGERVVLELVNEDTQRPHNIASELFNHTELVVRGEFRQGTTADGRRFVFVDVGKRAEVEFTVPRVAAGQVSFICSVGQHAAQGMTGAFVVRPAPAAVSFRRAGQVGE
;
A
#
# COMPACT_ATOMS: atom_id res chain seq x y z
N MET A 1 -26.11 41.93 -52.67
CA MET A 1 -26.77 41.36 -51.47
C MET A 1 -26.88 39.85 -51.76
N VAL A 2 -26.35 38.86 -51.05
CA VAL A 2 -26.07 38.67 -49.63
C VAL A 2 -24.89 37.67 -49.49
N ARG A 3 -23.89 38.11 -48.71
CA ARG A 3 -22.98 37.41 -47.78
C ARG A 3 -22.48 35.97 -48.08
N ARG A 4 -21.19 35.90 -48.44
CA ARG A 4 -20.30 34.74 -48.30
C ARG A 4 -20.17 34.35 -46.82
N MET A 5 -20.56 33.13 -46.43
CA MET A 5 -20.21 32.58 -45.11
C MET A 5 -19.06 31.59 -45.27
N LEU A 6 -17.87 32.02 -44.87
CA LEU A 6 -16.71 31.17 -44.63
C LEU A 6 -16.93 30.43 -43.31
N LEU A 7 -17.07 29.11 -43.37
CA LEU A 7 -17.09 28.25 -42.19
C LEU A 7 -15.63 28.00 -41.77
N ALA A 8 -15.21 28.62 -40.68
CA ALA A 8 -13.89 28.40 -40.09
C ALA A 8 -13.87 27.03 -39.40
N LEU A 9 -13.07 26.11 -39.93
CA LEU A 9 -12.71 24.84 -39.30
C LEU A 9 -11.83 25.12 -38.08
N LEU A 10 -12.44 25.11 -36.90
CA LEU A 10 -11.75 25.26 -35.62
C LEU A 10 -11.37 23.84 -35.13
N VAL A 11 -10.15 23.42 -35.45
CA VAL A 11 -9.56 22.17 -34.93
C VAL A 11 -9.18 22.42 -33.47
N ILE A 12 -10.07 22.05 -32.55
CA ILE A 12 -9.75 22.04 -31.11
C ILE A 12 -8.88 20.80 -30.87
N GLY A 13 -7.56 21.00 -30.79
CA GLY A 13 -6.64 19.97 -30.36
C GLY A 13 -6.89 19.62 -28.90
N TRP A 14 -7.40 18.42 -28.64
CA TRP A 14 -7.38 17.82 -27.30
C TRP A 14 -5.93 17.50 -26.92
N VAL A 15 -5.33 18.39 -26.12
CA VAL A 15 -4.09 18.06 -25.41
C VAL A 15 -4.48 17.13 -24.26
N THR A 16 -4.42 15.82 -24.48
CA THR A 16 -4.39 14.86 -23.37
C THR A 16 -3.02 14.99 -22.70
N ALA A 17 -2.93 15.83 -21.68
CA ALA A 17 -1.82 15.78 -20.74
C ALA A 17 -1.89 14.42 -20.04
N GLY A 18 -1.16 13.44 -20.58
CA GLY A 18 -1.02 12.13 -19.96
C GLY A 18 -0.36 12.32 -18.60
N VAL A 19 -1.14 12.24 -17.53
CA VAL A 19 -0.58 12.09 -16.19
C VAL A 19 0.19 10.78 -16.23
N ALA A 20 1.51 10.83 -16.09
CA ALA A 20 2.30 9.62 -15.99
C ALA A 20 1.84 8.91 -14.71
N ALA A 21 1.03 7.85 -14.86
CA ALA A 21 0.66 7.01 -13.75
C ALA A 21 1.96 6.43 -13.18
N GLY A 22 2.21 6.68 -11.89
CA GLY A 22 3.38 6.10 -11.21
C GLY A 22 3.37 4.58 -11.31
N PRO A 23 4.51 3.91 -11.02
CA PRO A 23 4.60 2.46 -11.08
C PRO A 23 3.46 1.80 -10.31
N ALA A 24 2.93 0.71 -10.88
CA ALA A 24 1.84 -0.04 -10.27
C ALA A 24 2.22 -0.52 -8.87
N PRO A 25 1.28 -0.57 -7.91
CA PRO A 25 1.56 -1.09 -6.57
C PRO A 25 2.07 -2.53 -6.61
N ARG A 26 3.02 -2.87 -5.73
CA ARG A 26 3.42 -4.25 -5.52
C ARG A 26 2.39 -4.96 -4.67
N VAL A 27 1.74 -5.99 -5.23
CA VAL A 27 0.78 -6.82 -4.51
C VAL A 27 1.51 -7.91 -3.74
N ILE A 28 1.18 -8.07 -2.46
CA ILE A 28 1.72 -9.08 -1.58
C ILE A 28 0.53 -9.81 -0.95
N ARG A 29 0.31 -11.05 -1.35
CA ARG A 29 -0.70 -11.91 -0.72
C ARG A 29 -0.22 -12.32 0.66
N VAL A 30 -1.09 -12.19 1.65
CA VAL A 30 -0.89 -12.67 3.02
C VAL A 30 -2.03 -13.61 3.35
N SER A 31 -1.73 -14.90 3.48
CA SER A 31 -2.68 -15.90 3.97
C SER A 31 -2.74 -15.83 5.50
N LEU A 32 -3.95 -15.70 6.02
CA LEU A 32 -4.26 -15.74 7.44
C LEU A 32 -4.89 -17.10 7.73
N THR A 33 -4.17 -17.94 8.46
CA THR A 33 -4.61 -19.28 8.88
C THR A 33 -4.55 -19.36 10.40
N SER A 34 -4.89 -20.52 10.96
CA SER A 34 -4.94 -20.72 12.41
C SER A 34 -3.63 -20.31 13.08
N PHE A 35 -3.67 -19.13 13.72
CA PHE A 35 -2.57 -18.49 14.44
C PHE A 35 -1.32 -18.20 13.60
N LYS A 36 -1.46 -18.01 12.29
CA LYS A 36 -0.30 -17.81 11.40
C LYS A 36 -0.58 -16.81 10.28
N PHE A 37 0.43 -16.01 9.97
CA PHE A 37 0.56 -15.26 8.73
C PHE A 37 1.52 -15.96 7.78
N GLU A 38 1.18 -16.05 6.49
CA GLU A 38 2.09 -16.51 5.44
C GLU A 38 2.05 -15.52 4.26
N PRO A 39 3.15 -14.80 3.96
CA PRO A 39 4.41 -14.79 4.70
C PRO A 39 4.31 -14.05 6.04
N SER A 40 5.09 -14.48 7.04
CA SER A 40 5.23 -13.76 8.32
C SER A 40 6.31 -12.67 8.29
N LEU A 41 7.18 -12.67 7.28
CA LEU A 41 8.19 -11.63 7.04
C LEU A 41 7.95 -10.96 5.68
N ILE A 42 7.62 -9.66 5.71
CA ILE A 42 7.30 -8.89 4.52
C ILE A 42 8.37 -7.83 4.30
N GLN A 43 9.17 -8.00 3.25
CA GLN A 43 10.19 -7.02 2.86
C GLN A 43 9.51 -5.81 2.22
N LEU A 44 9.81 -4.60 2.69
CA LEU A 44 9.29 -3.34 2.19
C LEU A 44 10.43 -2.36 1.88
N ARG A 45 10.21 -1.44 0.95
CA ARG A 45 11.07 -0.30 0.64
C ARG A 45 10.31 0.99 0.81
N GLN A 46 10.90 1.95 1.51
CA GLN A 46 10.28 3.26 1.72
C GLN A 46 9.91 3.93 0.40
N GLY A 47 8.74 4.54 0.35
CA GLY A 47 8.20 5.22 -0.82
C GLY A 47 7.61 4.31 -1.90
N GLU A 48 7.74 2.98 -1.80
CA GLU A 48 7.05 2.08 -2.74
C GLU A 48 5.55 1.99 -2.38
N ARG A 49 4.69 1.87 -3.40
CA ARG A 49 3.26 1.57 -3.22
C ARG A 49 3.08 0.07 -3.07
N VAL A 50 2.35 -0.35 -2.03
CA VAL A 50 2.12 -1.76 -1.69
C VAL A 50 0.64 -1.99 -1.51
N VAL A 51 0.17 -3.15 -1.96
CA VAL A 51 -1.14 -3.71 -1.61
C VAL A 51 -0.90 -5.01 -0.86
N LEU A 52 -1.35 -5.09 0.39
CA LEU A 52 -1.44 -6.38 1.08
C LEU A 52 -2.80 -7.00 0.74
N GLU A 53 -2.81 -8.09 -0.02
CA GLU A 53 -4.02 -8.90 -0.23
C GLU A 53 -4.14 -9.87 0.95
N LEU A 54 -4.90 -9.46 1.96
CA LEU A 54 -5.22 -10.28 3.13
C LEU A 54 -6.30 -11.27 2.76
N VAL A 55 -6.03 -12.57 2.89
CA VAL A 55 -7.04 -13.62 2.69
C VAL A 55 -7.13 -14.48 3.92
N ASN A 56 -8.27 -14.43 4.60
CA ASN A 56 -8.54 -15.30 5.73
C ASN A 56 -8.99 -16.67 5.22
N GLU A 57 -8.05 -17.61 5.23
CA GLU A 57 -8.23 -19.01 4.83
C GLU A 57 -8.58 -19.91 6.02
N ASP A 58 -8.62 -19.36 7.23
CA ASP A 58 -9.16 -20.05 8.41
C ASP A 58 -10.69 -20.18 8.28
N THR A 59 -11.20 -21.38 8.56
CA THR A 59 -12.65 -21.70 8.46
C THR A 59 -13.42 -21.44 9.75
N GLN A 60 -12.72 -21.09 10.84
CA GLN A 60 -13.30 -20.96 12.17
C GLN A 60 -13.01 -19.61 12.81
N ARG A 61 -11.82 -19.04 12.57
CA ARG A 61 -11.34 -17.87 13.31
C ARG A 61 -11.23 -16.65 12.41
N PRO A 62 -11.81 -15.51 12.82
CA PRO A 62 -11.49 -14.25 12.18
C PRO A 62 -10.08 -13.81 12.58
N HIS A 63 -9.44 -13.04 11.71
CA HIS A 63 -8.08 -12.55 11.95
C HIS A 63 -7.97 -11.07 11.61
N ASN A 64 -6.98 -10.41 12.17
CA ASN A 64 -6.59 -9.07 11.74
C ASN A 64 -5.07 -8.99 11.57
N ILE A 65 -4.62 -7.90 10.93
CA ILE A 65 -3.24 -7.47 10.98
C ILE A 65 -3.19 -6.09 11.64
N ALA A 66 -2.49 -6.00 12.77
CA ALA A 66 -2.32 -4.77 13.54
C ALA A 66 -0.83 -4.39 13.57
N SER A 67 -0.49 -3.14 13.20
CA SER A 67 0.90 -2.68 13.17
C SER A 67 1.02 -1.18 13.44
N GLU A 68 2.08 -0.79 14.14
CA GLU A 68 2.46 0.63 14.29
C GLU A 68 2.85 1.26 12.94
N LEU A 69 3.30 0.47 11.95
CA LEU A 69 3.64 1.00 10.64
C LEU A 69 2.45 1.74 10.00
N PHE A 70 1.23 1.25 10.26
CA PHE A 70 -0.02 1.83 9.75
C PHE A 70 -0.38 3.17 10.40
N ASN A 71 0.27 3.55 11.51
CA ASN A 71 0.07 4.86 12.13
C ASN A 71 0.81 5.98 11.38
N HIS A 72 1.73 5.62 10.48
CA HIS A 72 2.57 6.56 9.74
C HIS A 72 2.18 6.71 8.27
N THR A 73 1.05 6.13 7.86
CA THR A 73 0.60 6.17 6.47
C THR A 73 -0.92 6.11 6.37
N GLU A 74 -1.46 6.65 5.29
CA GLU A 74 -2.86 6.48 4.95
C GLU A 74 -3.09 5.08 4.39
N LEU A 75 -4.17 4.43 4.82
CA LEU A 75 -4.58 3.13 4.32
C LEU A 75 -5.81 3.30 3.44
N VAL A 76 -5.72 2.89 2.18
CA VAL A 76 -6.88 2.69 1.32
C VAL A 76 -7.23 1.22 1.37
N VAL A 77 -8.37 0.89 2.00
CA VAL A 77 -8.77 -0.51 2.20
C VAL A 77 -10.01 -0.84 1.38
N ARG A 78 -9.98 -2.00 0.69
CA ARG A 78 -11.06 -2.51 -0.15
C ARG A 78 -11.43 -3.93 0.25
N GLY A 79 -12.59 -4.40 -0.20
CA GLY A 79 -13.10 -5.74 0.12
C GLY A 79 -13.95 -5.75 1.39
N GLU A 80 -13.98 -6.90 2.07
CA GLU A 80 -14.79 -7.12 3.26
C GLU A 80 -13.92 -7.02 4.51
N PHE A 81 -13.98 -5.87 5.19
CA PHE A 81 -13.09 -5.56 6.30
C PHE A 81 -13.75 -4.73 7.40
N ARG A 82 -13.09 -4.69 8.56
CA ARG A 82 -13.31 -3.66 9.60
C ARG A 82 -11.96 -3.03 9.96
N GLN A 83 -11.96 -1.76 10.33
CA GLN A 83 -10.78 -1.05 10.82
C GLN A 83 -10.97 -0.60 12.26
N GLY A 84 -9.86 -0.41 12.96
CA GLY A 84 -9.85 0.16 14.31
C GLY A 84 -8.43 0.30 14.82
N THR A 85 -8.33 0.54 16.12
CA THR A 85 -7.06 0.73 16.84
C THR A 85 -7.06 -0.18 18.07
N THR A 86 -5.95 -0.88 18.30
CA THR A 86 -5.75 -1.67 19.52
C THR A 86 -5.55 -0.75 20.74
N ALA A 87 -5.67 -1.30 21.95
CA ALA A 87 -5.47 -0.54 23.18
C ALA A 87 -4.05 0.06 23.29
N ASP A 88 -3.05 -0.58 22.68
CA ASP A 88 -1.66 -0.11 22.65
C ASP A 88 -1.33 0.78 21.44
N GLY A 89 -2.34 1.18 20.64
CA GLY A 89 -2.20 2.21 19.62
C GLY A 89 -2.01 1.72 18.18
N ARG A 90 -1.88 0.41 17.94
CA ARG A 90 -1.74 -0.12 16.57
C ARG A 90 -3.05 -0.01 15.81
N ARG A 91 -3.03 0.63 14.64
CA ARG A 91 -4.13 0.48 13.68
C ARG A 91 -4.18 -0.95 13.15
N PHE A 92 -5.39 -1.46 12.90
CA PHE A 92 -5.60 -2.80 12.36
C PHE A 92 -6.59 -2.83 11.20
N VAL A 93 -6.44 -3.85 10.35
CA VAL A 93 -7.44 -4.29 9.37
C VAL A 93 -7.87 -5.70 9.70
N PHE A 94 -9.17 -5.87 9.97
CA PHE A 94 -9.81 -7.10 10.39
C PHE A 94 -10.54 -7.77 9.22
N VAL A 95 -10.37 -9.08 9.07
CA VAL A 95 -10.92 -9.90 7.99
C VAL A 95 -11.63 -11.12 8.60
N ASP A 96 -12.95 -11.20 8.40
CA ASP A 96 -13.76 -12.31 8.87
C ASP A 96 -13.44 -13.63 8.14
N VAL A 97 -13.93 -14.74 8.67
CA VAL A 97 -13.72 -16.10 8.14
C VAL A 97 -14.08 -16.19 6.65
N GLY A 98 -13.17 -16.72 5.83
CA GLY A 98 -13.36 -16.88 4.39
C GLY A 98 -13.38 -15.57 3.58
N LYS A 99 -13.11 -14.42 4.22
CA LYS A 99 -13.15 -13.11 3.57
C LYS A 99 -11.75 -12.65 3.13
N ARG A 100 -11.74 -11.56 2.36
CA ARG A 100 -10.53 -10.91 1.87
C ARG A 100 -10.62 -9.39 1.94
N ALA A 101 -9.46 -8.76 2.14
CA ALA A 101 -9.30 -7.32 2.09
C ALA A 101 -8.00 -6.94 1.38
N GLU A 102 -8.02 -5.86 0.63
CA GLU A 102 -6.82 -5.26 0.05
C GLU A 102 -6.46 -4.02 0.86
N VAL A 103 -5.24 -3.98 1.41
CA VAL A 103 -4.72 -2.83 2.17
C VAL A 103 -3.66 -2.15 1.34
N GLU A 104 -4.03 -1.06 0.67
CA GLU A 104 -3.11 -0.25 -0.12
C GLU A 104 -2.52 0.88 0.73
N PHE A 105 -1.20 1.05 0.65
CA PHE A 105 -0.50 2.17 1.27
C PHE A 105 0.83 2.46 0.56
N THR A 106 1.33 3.67 0.78
CA THR A 106 2.73 4.00 0.47
C THR A 106 3.58 3.72 1.71
N VAL A 107 4.66 2.95 1.55
CA VAL A 107 5.54 2.61 2.68
C VAL A 107 6.15 3.91 3.24
N PRO A 108 5.91 4.25 4.52
CA PRO A 108 6.29 5.53 5.07
C PRO A 108 7.81 5.64 5.27
N ARG A 109 8.31 6.88 5.35
CA ARG A 109 9.71 7.16 5.72
C ARG A 109 9.88 7.08 7.23
N VAL A 110 10.05 5.86 7.73
CA VAL A 110 10.32 5.55 9.15
C VAL A 110 11.79 5.12 9.34
N ALA A 111 12.22 4.83 10.57
CA ALA A 111 13.53 4.19 10.76
C ALA A 111 13.57 2.85 10.01
N ALA A 112 14.65 2.59 9.28
CA ALA A 112 14.85 1.28 8.66
C ALA A 112 15.01 0.20 9.73
N GLY A 113 14.49 -1.00 9.48
CA GLY A 113 14.49 -2.08 10.45
C GLY A 113 13.22 -2.90 10.42
N GLN A 114 12.96 -3.62 11.51
CA GLN A 114 11.78 -4.46 11.65
C GLN A 114 10.68 -3.73 12.41
N VAL A 115 9.48 -3.70 11.84
CA VAL A 115 8.27 -3.22 12.52
C VAL A 115 7.31 -4.40 12.63
N SER A 116 6.94 -4.77 13.86
CA SER A 116 6.08 -5.93 14.08
C SER A 116 4.65 -5.69 13.60
N PHE A 117 4.00 -6.79 13.22
CA PHE A 117 2.57 -6.86 13.09
C PHE A 117 2.05 -8.12 13.77
N ILE A 118 0.83 -8.06 14.30
CA ILE A 118 0.22 -9.17 15.04
C ILE A 118 -1.24 -9.36 14.65
N CYS A 119 -1.81 -10.52 15.00
CA CYS A 119 -3.25 -10.64 15.13
C CYS A 119 -3.66 -10.32 16.57
N SER A 120 -4.38 -9.23 16.77
CA SER A 120 -4.82 -8.75 18.10
C SER A 120 -6.15 -9.35 18.55
N VAL A 121 -6.69 -10.33 17.82
CA VAL A 121 -7.92 -11.04 18.20
C VAL A 121 -7.59 -12.01 19.34
N GLY A 122 -8.21 -11.80 20.51
CA GLY A 122 -8.03 -12.66 21.69
C GLY A 122 -6.56 -12.93 21.99
N GLN A 123 -6.19 -14.21 22.08
CA GLN A 123 -4.82 -14.67 22.34
C GLN A 123 -4.09 -15.16 21.07
N HIS A 124 -4.48 -14.70 19.88
CA HIS A 124 -3.88 -15.20 18.63
C HIS A 124 -2.38 -14.86 18.54
N ALA A 125 -1.99 -13.63 18.89
CA ALA A 125 -0.59 -13.24 18.96
C ALA A 125 0.22 -14.08 19.97
N ALA A 126 -0.34 -14.32 21.16
CA ALA A 126 0.29 -15.16 22.19
C ALA A 126 0.47 -16.62 21.75
N GLN A 127 -0.33 -17.08 20.78
CA GLN A 127 -0.21 -18.40 20.15
C GLN A 127 0.73 -18.42 18.92
N GLY A 128 1.40 -17.30 18.63
CA GLY A 128 2.40 -17.21 17.58
C GLY A 128 1.97 -16.44 16.34
N MET A 129 0.74 -15.89 16.30
CA MET A 129 0.24 -15.12 15.15
C MET A 129 0.86 -13.72 15.10
N THR A 130 2.13 -13.70 14.73
CA THR A 130 3.00 -12.54 14.70
C THR A 130 3.82 -12.56 13.42
N GLY A 131 4.25 -11.38 12.99
CA GLY A 131 5.14 -11.20 11.86
C GLY A 131 5.83 -9.85 11.92
N ALA A 132 6.62 -9.53 10.90
CA ALA A 132 7.29 -8.25 10.80
C ALA A 132 7.40 -7.74 9.37
N PHE A 133 7.23 -6.43 9.22
CA PHE A 133 7.68 -5.70 8.06
C PHE A 133 9.18 -5.42 8.20
N VAL A 134 9.98 -5.82 7.22
CA VAL A 134 11.39 -5.46 7.13
C VAL A 134 11.50 -4.24 6.21
N VAL A 135 11.55 -3.06 6.79
CA VAL A 135 11.55 -1.77 6.07
C VAL A 135 12.98 -1.38 5.72
N ARG A 136 13.25 -1.25 4.43
CA ARG A 136 14.55 -0.78 3.89
C ARG A 136 14.43 0.66 3.38
N PRO A 137 15.51 1.45 3.42
CA PRO A 137 15.54 2.77 2.82
C PRO A 137 15.12 2.74 1.34
N ALA A 138 14.57 3.85 0.87
CA ALA A 138 14.39 4.05 -0.56
C ALA A 138 15.77 4.00 -1.27
N PRO A 139 15.86 3.51 -2.51
CA PRO A 139 17.08 3.65 -3.30
C PRO A 139 17.50 5.13 -3.34
N ALA A 140 18.80 5.40 -3.20
CA ALA A 140 19.30 6.74 -3.43
C ALA A 140 18.93 7.18 -4.84
N ALA A 141 18.34 8.37 -4.99
CA ALA A 141 18.11 8.93 -6.31
C ALA A 141 19.47 9.11 -6.99
N VAL A 142 19.69 8.39 -8.10
CA VAL A 142 20.88 8.58 -8.91
C VAL A 142 20.73 9.94 -9.61
N SER A 143 21.32 10.97 -9.04
CA SER A 143 21.40 12.27 -9.70
C SER A 143 22.40 12.15 -10.85
N PHE A 144 21.93 12.02 -12.08
CA PHE A 144 22.77 12.27 -13.24
C PHE A 144 23.01 13.78 -13.32
N ARG A 145 24.18 14.24 -12.87
CA ARG A 145 24.64 15.57 -13.25
C ARG A 145 24.85 15.56 -14.76
N ARG A 146 24.06 16.36 -15.48
CA ARG A 146 24.27 16.64 -16.89
C ARG A 146 25.63 17.32 -17.02
N ALA A 147 26.65 16.58 -17.43
CA ALA A 147 27.90 17.19 -17.89
C ALA A 147 27.56 18.02 -19.13
N GLY A 148 27.67 19.34 -19.06
CA GLY A 148 27.46 20.18 -20.25
C GLY A 148 26.92 21.59 -20.03
N GLN A 149 27.29 22.27 -18.94
CA GLN A 149 27.14 23.73 -18.90
C GLN A 149 28.48 24.35 -18.49
N VAL A 150 29.42 24.31 -19.45
CA VAL A 150 30.52 25.27 -19.52
C VAL A 150 29.91 26.59 -19.96
N GLY A 151 30.07 27.60 -19.12
CA GLY A 151 29.72 28.97 -19.47
C GLY A 151 30.78 29.56 -20.39
N GLU A 152 30.32 30.43 -21.28
CA GLU A 152 30.99 31.63 -21.74
C GLU A 152 29.98 32.78 -21.68
#